data_AF-A0A2P2IFU1-F1
#
_entry.id   AF-A0A2P2IFU1-F1
#
_cell.length_a   1.000
_cell.length_b   1.000
_cell.length_c   1.000
_cell.angle_alpha   90.00
_cell.angle_beta   90.00
_cell.angle_gamma   90.00
#
_symmetry.space_group_name_H-M   'P 1'
#
loop_
_entity.id
_entity.type
_entity.pdbx_description
1 polymer ?
#
loop_
_entity_poly.entity_id
_entity_poly.type
_entity_poly.pdbx_seq_one_letter_code
_entity_poly.pdbx_strand_id
1 'polypeptide(L)'
;SAGLFPVFVSAAMNVRSALLTIYETHFIPLGPRLRPGLNGFLSGILPGLEEGSDHLERTSLLLMRVADGVGQAEFFGSLWECIAGNGSVRLPAIIHITSCYNKRLSTEDQLHILGTNIDIMVSGLCSSLMGGGVLVQRAALDLTLAALPL
;
A
#
# COMPACT_ATOMS: atom_id res chain seq x y z
N SER A 1 13.45 9.03 9.62
CA SER A 1 14.66 8.76 8.82
C SER A 1 14.29 7.76 7.74
N ALA A 2 14.55 8.04 6.46
CA ALA A 2 14.04 7.27 5.32
C ALA A 2 14.81 5.95 5.02
N GLY A 3 15.91 5.66 5.71
CA GLY A 3 16.57 4.35 5.69
C GLY A 3 16.85 3.76 4.30
N LEU A 4 16.80 2.43 4.19
CA LEU A 4 17.01 1.64 2.96
C LEU A 4 15.89 1.76 1.91
N PHE A 5 14.76 2.39 2.25
CA PHE A 5 13.54 2.34 1.44
C PHE A 5 13.64 3.04 0.07
N PRO A 6 14.32 4.20 -0.08
CA PRO A 6 14.49 4.84 -1.39
C PRO A 6 15.31 4.00 -2.38
N VAL A 7 16.14 3.07 -1.89
CA VAL A 7 17.04 2.27 -2.74
C VAL A 7 16.26 1.27 -3.58
N PHE A 8 15.06 0.83 -3.16
CA PHE A 8 14.27 -0.15 -3.89
C PHE A 8 13.84 0.36 -5.29
N VAL A 9 13.53 1.65 -5.42
CA VAL A 9 13.13 2.28 -6.68
C VAL A 9 14.30 2.33 -7.68
N SER A 10 15.51 2.67 -7.21
CA SER A 10 16.71 2.84 -8.05
C SER A 10 17.61 1.61 -8.14
N ALA A 11 17.25 0.50 -7.50
CA ALA A 11 18.05 -0.71 -7.42
C ALA A 11 18.03 -1.52 -8.73
N ALA A 12 19.19 -2.06 -9.12
CA ALA A 12 19.28 -3.10 -10.14
C ALA A 12 18.47 -4.35 -9.71
N MET A 13 18.00 -5.16 -10.67
CA MET A 13 17.10 -6.30 -10.42
C MET A 13 17.60 -7.25 -9.32
N ASN A 14 18.90 -7.57 -9.34
CA ASN A 14 19.55 -8.39 -8.32
C ASN A 14 19.49 -7.77 -6.91
N VAL A 15 19.59 -6.45 -6.81
CA VAL A 15 19.51 -5.70 -5.55
C VAL A 15 18.07 -5.70 -5.01
N ARG A 16 17.05 -5.57 -5.88
CA ARG A 16 15.64 -5.68 -5.46
C ARG A 16 15.30 -7.06 -4.90
N SER A 17 15.74 -8.12 -5.56
CA SER A 17 15.53 -9.49 -5.07
C SER A 17 16.19 -9.74 -3.71
N ALA A 18 17.40 -9.22 -3.49
CA ALA A 18 18.09 -9.29 -2.20
C ALA A 18 17.36 -8.48 -1.10
N LEU A 19 16.87 -7.29 -1.43
CA LEU A 19 16.08 -6.46 -0.50
C LEU A 19 14.77 -7.14 -0.10
N LEU A 20 14.05 -7.76 -1.04
CA LEU A 20 12.85 -8.54 -0.72
C LEU A 20 13.15 -9.68 0.25
N THR A 21 14.27 -10.39 0.06
CA THR A 21 14.72 -11.42 1.00
C THR A 21 14.96 -10.84 2.39
N ILE A 22 15.61 -9.68 2.50
CA ILE A 22 15.85 -9.00 3.79
C ILE A 22 14.53 -8.61 4.47
N TYR A 23 13.56 -8.09 3.73
CA TYR A 23 12.25 -7.75 4.29
C TYR A 23 11.51 -8.99 4.75
N GLU A 24 11.54 -10.06 3.98
CA GLU A 24 10.92 -11.34 4.35
C GLU A 24 11.53 -11.96 5.61
N THR A 25 12.86 -11.90 5.76
CA THR A 25 13.58 -12.53 6.88
C THR A 25 13.63 -11.66 8.13
N HIS A 26 13.63 -10.33 7.99
CA HIS A 26 13.85 -9.41 9.12
C HIS A 26 12.70 -8.48 9.43
N PHE A 27 11.84 -8.14 8.47
CA PHE A 27 10.75 -7.17 8.70
C PHE A 27 9.45 -7.87 9.04
N ILE A 28 9.07 -8.93 8.33
CA ILE A 28 7.85 -9.70 8.63
C ILE A 28 7.83 -10.17 10.10
N PRO A 29 8.93 -10.72 10.67
CA PRO A 29 8.93 -11.19 12.06
C PRO A 29 8.76 -10.08 13.11
N LEU A 30 8.91 -8.80 12.75
CA LEU A 30 8.70 -7.70 13.70
C LEU A 30 7.22 -7.54 14.07
N GLY A 31 6.30 -7.94 13.19
CA GLY A 31 4.86 -7.81 13.39
C GLY A 31 4.49 -6.39 13.85
N PRO A 32 3.77 -6.22 14.98
CA PRO A 32 3.36 -4.90 15.47
C PRO A 32 4.52 -3.92 15.73
N ARG A 33 5.75 -4.40 15.95
CA ARG A 33 6.93 -3.54 16.15
C ARG A 33 7.35 -2.79 14.89
N LEU A 34 6.85 -3.18 13.72
CA LEU A 34 7.11 -2.48 12.45
C LEU A 34 6.29 -1.19 12.30
N ARG A 35 5.16 -1.03 13.03
CA ARG A 35 4.22 0.10 12.88
C ARG A 35 4.89 1.48 12.82
N PRO A 36 5.85 1.84 13.70
CA PRO A 36 6.49 3.16 13.65
C PRO A 36 7.26 3.46 12.36
N GLY A 37 7.69 2.42 11.63
CA GLY A 37 8.41 2.53 10.35
C GLY A 37 7.59 2.09 9.14
N LEU A 38 6.32 1.71 9.34
CA LEU A 38 5.50 1.06 8.31
C LEU A 38 5.26 1.97 7.11
N ASN A 39 4.93 3.24 7.34
CA ASN A 39 4.73 4.23 6.27
C ASN A 39 5.97 4.36 5.35
N GLY A 40 7.17 4.45 5.94
CA GLY A 40 8.42 4.53 5.20
C GLY A 40 8.72 3.25 4.42
N PHE A 41 8.46 2.10 5.02
CA PHE A 41 8.57 0.80 4.37
C PHE A 41 7.64 0.69 3.15
N LEU A 42 6.36 1.03 3.33
CA LEU A 42 5.36 1.00 2.27
C LEU A 42 5.72 1.94 1.11
N SER A 43 6.09 3.19 1.42
CA SER A 43 6.55 4.16 0.42
C SER A 43 7.72 3.65 -0.43
N GLY A 44 8.63 2.86 0.15
CA GLY A 44 9.75 2.29 -0.59
C GLY A 44 9.37 1.09 -1.46
N ILE A 45 8.40 0.29 -1.03
CA ILE A 45 8.12 -1.02 -1.64
C ILE A 45 6.96 -1.02 -2.63
N LEU A 46 6.02 -0.08 -2.49
CA LEU A 46 4.86 0.08 -3.38
C LEU A 46 5.22 0.17 -4.88
N PRO A 47 6.33 0.80 -5.30
CA PRO A 47 6.77 0.77 -6.70
C PRO A 47 7.00 -0.65 -7.24
N GLY A 48 7.24 -1.64 -6.37
CA GLY A 48 7.36 -3.05 -6.76
C GLY A 48 6.05 -3.68 -7.23
N LEU A 49 4.91 -3.04 -6.96
CA LEU A 49 3.58 -3.45 -7.44
C LEU A 49 3.20 -2.86 -8.80
N GLU A 50 4.03 -1.99 -9.39
CA GLU A 50 3.74 -1.44 -10.71
C GLU A 50 3.68 -2.54 -11.78
N GLU A 51 2.74 -2.40 -12.70
CA GLU A 51 2.55 -3.35 -13.79
C GLU A 51 3.83 -3.47 -14.63
N GLY A 52 4.27 -4.70 -14.88
CA GLY A 52 5.55 -4.99 -15.56
C GLY A 52 6.77 -5.07 -14.63
N SER A 53 6.60 -4.95 -13.31
CA SER A 53 7.66 -5.25 -12.33
C SER A 53 7.97 -6.76 -12.28
N ASP A 54 9.25 -7.12 -12.45
CA ASP A 54 9.78 -8.49 -12.33
C ASP A 54 9.49 -9.17 -10.97
N HIS A 55 9.08 -8.40 -9.96
CA HIS A 55 8.82 -8.88 -8.61
C HIS A 55 7.42 -8.52 -8.11
N LEU A 56 6.47 -8.23 -8.99
CA LEU A 56 5.10 -7.86 -8.61
C LEU A 56 4.45 -8.88 -7.67
N GLU A 57 4.46 -10.17 -8.05
CA GLU A 57 3.82 -11.22 -7.24
C GLU A 57 4.49 -11.38 -5.87
N ARG A 58 5.83 -11.40 -5.84
CA ARG A 58 6.60 -11.51 -4.59
C ARG A 58 6.37 -10.30 -3.67
N THR A 59 6.29 -9.11 -4.26
CA THR A 59 6.00 -7.86 -3.54
C THR A 59 4.59 -7.88 -2.97
N SER A 60 3.61 -8.34 -3.74
CA SER A 60 2.23 -8.49 -3.29
C SER A 60 2.13 -9.47 -2.12
N LEU A 61 2.77 -10.64 -2.21
CA LEU A 61 2.80 -11.62 -1.12
C LEU A 61 3.48 -11.07 0.14
N LEU A 62 4.59 -10.34 -0.02
CA LEU A 62 5.27 -9.69 1.10
C LEU A 62 4.34 -8.69 1.80
N LEU A 63 3.62 -7.85 1.05
CA LEU A 63 2.67 -6.88 1.61
C LEU A 63 1.52 -7.57 2.36
N MET A 64 0.96 -8.65 1.82
CA MET A 64 -0.06 -9.44 2.52
C MET A 64 0.46 -9.98 3.86
N ARG A 65 1.67 -10.54 3.89
CA ARG A 65 2.29 -11.05 5.12
C ARG A 65 2.61 -9.95 6.12
N VAL A 66 2.98 -8.77 5.65
CA VAL A 66 3.18 -7.58 6.50
C VAL A 66 1.84 -7.14 7.09
N ALA A 67 0.77 -7.08 6.29
CA ALA A 67 -0.57 -6.73 6.76
C ALA A 67 -1.05 -7.67 7.87
N ASP A 68 -0.84 -8.98 7.71
CA ASP A 68 -1.15 -9.98 8.75
C ASP A 68 -0.32 -9.78 10.03
N GLY A 69 0.97 -9.45 9.89
CA GLY A 69 1.87 -9.26 11.02
C GLY A 69 1.62 -7.97 11.80
N VAL A 70 1.36 -6.85 11.12
CA VAL A 70 1.16 -5.53 11.77
C VAL A 70 -0.29 -5.31 12.21
N GLY A 71 -1.24 -6.02 11.60
CA GLY A 71 -2.67 -5.83 11.73
C GLY A 71 -3.25 -5.10 10.52
N GLN A 72 -4.35 -5.63 9.98
CA GLN A 72 -4.95 -5.15 8.73
C GLN A 72 -5.29 -3.65 8.75
N ALA A 73 -5.98 -3.17 9.78
CA ALA A 73 -6.36 -1.75 9.86
C ALA A 73 -5.13 -0.80 9.94
N GLU A 74 -4.07 -1.20 10.65
CA GLU A 74 -2.83 -0.43 10.77
C GLU A 74 -2.11 -0.36 9.42
N PHE A 75 -2.08 -1.48 8.70
CA PHE A 75 -1.51 -1.57 7.37
C PHE A 75 -2.23 -0.66 6.37
N PHE A 76 -3.55 -0.76 6.29
CA PHE A 76 -4.34 0.10 5.42
C PHE A 76 -4.28 1.57 5.84
N GLY A 77 -4.22 1.87 7.15
CA GLY A 77 -3.98 3.23 7.65
C GLY A 77 -2.68 3.83 7.11
N SER A 78 -1.56 3.10 7.22
CA SER A 78 -0.28 3.54 6.66
C SER A 78 -0.27 3.62 5.12
N LEU A 79 -1.05 2.79 4.42
CA LEU A 79 -1.25 2.94 2.98
C LEU A 79 -1.98 4.25 2.63
N TRP A 80 -3.02 4.60 3.38
CA TRP A 80 -3.74 5.86 3.17
C TRP A 80 -2.86 7.08 3.43
N GLU A 81 -1.99 7.04 4.44
CA GLU A 81 -0.97 8.07 4.65
C GLU A 81 -0.01 8.20 3.46
N CYS A 82 0.41 7.06 2.88
CA CYS A 82 1.26 7.04 1.68
C CYS A 82 0.53 7.66 0.46
N ILE A 83 -0.75 7.33 0.26
CA ILE A 83 -1.60 7.88 -0.81
C ILE A 83 -1.77 9.40 -0.68
N ALA A 84 -1.99 9.88 0.55
CA ALA A 84 -2.15 11.29 0.85
C ALA A 84 -0.83 12.07 0.68
N GLY A 85 0.28 11.53 1.21
CA GLY A 85 1.56 12.24 1.28
C GLY A 85 2.49 12.08 0.08
N ASN A 86 2.30 11.05 -0.76
CA ASN A 86 3.24 10.72 -1.82
C ASN A 86 2.55 10.37 -3.14
N GLY A 87 2.60 11.31 -4.10
CA GLY A 87 1.99 11.14 -5.42
C GLY A 87 2.59 10.00 -6.26
N SER A 88 3.87 9.64 -6.07
CA SER A 88 4.53 8.64 -6.92
C SER A 88 4.10 7.20 -6.61
N VAL A 89 3.63 6.94 -5.38
CA VAL A 89 3.21 5.59 -4.94
C VAL A 89 1.69 5.42 -4.91
N ARG A 90 0.96 6.47 -5.27
CA ARG A 90 -0.48 6.56 -5.12
C ARG A 90 -1.22 5.54 -5.97
N LEU A 91 -0.86 5.41 -7.24
CA LEU A 91 -1.47 4.45 -8.15
C LEU A 91 -1.28 3.00 -7.67
N PRO A 92 -0.04 2.50 -7.45
CA PRO A 92 0.15 1.12 -6.98
C PRO A 92 -0.52 0.86 -5.62
N ALA A 93 -0.56 1.85 -4.72
CA ALA A 93 -1.27 1.72 -3.44
C ALA A 93 -2.78 1.53 -3.63
N ILE A 94 -3.45 2.35 -4.44
CA ILE A 94 -4.89 2.24 -4.68
C ILE A 94 -5.24 0.91 -5.37
N ILE A 95 -4.42 0.50 -6.34
CA ILE A 95 -4.59 -0.81 -7.02
C ILE A 95 -4.49 -1.94 -6.00
N HIS A 96 -3.51 -1.87 -5.09
CA HIS A 96 -3.35 -2.88 -4.03
C HIS A 96 -4.58 -2.94 -3.12
N ILE A 97 -5.05 -1.79 -2.61
CA ILE A 97 -6.27 -1.73 -1.78
C ILE A 97 -7.46 -2.35 -2.51
N THR A 98 -7.64 -2.00 -3.78
CA THR A 98 -8.73 -2.53 -4.61
C THR A 98 -8.61 -4.04 -4.80
N SER A 99 -7.40 -4.57 -4.93
CA SER A 99 -7.15 -6.02 -5.06
C SER A 99 -7.43 -6.81 -3.78
N CYS A 100 -7.31 -6.16 -2.62
CA CYS A 100 -7.64 -6.75 -1.31
C CYS A 100 -9.14 -6.69 -1.00
N TYR A 101 -9.90 -5.82 -1.65
CA TYR A 101 -11.34 -5.66 -1.43
C TYR A 101 -12.16 -6.78 -2.10
N ASN A 102 -13.01 -7.46 -1.33
CA ASN A 102 -13.85 -8.53 -1.85
C ASN A 102 -15.26 -8.00 -2.12
N LYS A 103 -15.56 -7.71 -3.39
CA LYS A 103 -16.86 -7.19 -3.86
C LYS A 103 -18.07 -8.09 -3.57
N ARG A 104 -17.86 -9.32 -3.11
CA ARG A 104 -18.94 -10.25 -2.71
C ARG A 104 -19.33 -10.11 -1.25
N LEU A 105 -18.51 -9.42 -0.44
CA LEU A 105 -18.78 -9.14 0.96
C LEU A 105 -19.30 -7.71 1.11
N SER A 106 -19.93 -7.43 2.26
CA SER A 106 -20.31 -6.06 2.59
C SER A 106 -19.09 -5.25 3.02
N THR A 107 -19.15 -3.93 2.88
CA THR A 107 -18.11 -3.03 3.43
C THR A 107 -17.99 -3.19 4.95
N GLU A 108 -19.10 -3.44 5.65
CA GLU A 108 -19.13 -3.65 7.11
C GLU A 108 -18.27 -4.85 7.54
N ASP A 109 -18.21 -5.90 6.73
CA ASP A 109 -17.37 -7.07 6.98
C ASP A 109 -15.87 -6.82 6.72
N GLN A 110 -15.53 -5.72 6.03
CA GLN A 110 -14.18 -5.41 5.56
C GLN A 110 -13.71 -4.00 5.94
N LEU A 111 -14.26 -3.42 7.01
CA LEU A 111 -13.96 -2.04 7.47
C LEU A 111 -12.48 -1.75 7.70
N HIS A 112 -11.64 -2.77 7.91
CA HIS A 112 -10.19 -2.62 8.02
C HIS A 112 -9.56 -1.91 6.81
N ILE A 113 -10.17 -1.99 5.62
CA ILE A 113 -9.73 -1.29 4.41
C ILE A 113 -9.81 0.24 4.55
N LEU A 114 -10.67 0.77 5.42
CA LEU A 114 -10.74 2.20 5.71
C LEU A 114 -9.55 2.71 6.54
N GLY A 115 -8.75 1.79 7.10
CA GLY A 115 -7.63 2.09 7.97
C GLY A 115 -8.06 2.54 9.37
N THR A 116 -7.12 3.13 10.11
CA THR A 116 -7.33 3.58 11.50
C THR A 116 -7.83 5.02 11.61
N ASN A 117 -7.80 5.80 10.52
CA ASN A 117 -8.22 7.19 10.51
C ASN A 117 -8.93 7.54 9.19
N ILE A 118 -10.24 7.76 9.29
CA ILE A 118 -11.12 8.06 8.14
C ILE A 118 -10.74 9.40 7.49
N ASP A 119 -10.32 10.41 8.26
CA ASP A 119 -9.93 11.71 7.71
C ASP A 119 -8.71 11.58 6.79
N ILE A 120 -7.76 10.71 7.14
CA ILE A 120 -6.59 10.41 6.30
C ILE A 120 -7.01 9.66 5.04
N MET A 121 -7.92 8.69 5.16
CA MET A 121 -8.47 7.97 3.99
C MET A 121 -9.16 8.94 3.02
N VAL A 122 -10.04 9.80 3.53
CA VAL A 122 -10.74 10.82 2.73
C VAL A 122 -9.74 11.79 2.11
N SER A 123 -8.74 12.26 2.86
CA SER A 123 -7.68 13.14 2.35
C SER A 123 -6.88 12.48 1.21
N GLY A 124 -6.58 11.18 1.34
CA GLY A 124 -5.94 10.37 0.31
C GLY A 124 -6.79 10.27 -0.96
N LEU A 125 -8.08 9.98 -0.83
CA LEU A 125 -9.01 9.94 -1.95
C LEU A 125 -9.13 11.32 -2.63
N CYS A 126 -9.34 12.39 -1.87
CA CYS A 126 -9.41 13.75 -2.42
C CYS A 126 -8.13 14.13 -3.17
N SER A 127 -6.96 13.83 -2.61
CA SER A 127 -5.66 14.09 -3.26
C SER A 127 -5.49 13.27 -4.55
N SER A 128 -6.07 12.07 -4.59
CA SER A 128 -6.07 11.20 -5.77
C SER A 128 -6.98 11.71 -6.88
N LEU A 129 -8.16 12.20 -6.53
CA LEU A 129 -9.15 12.72 -7.48
C LEU A 129 -8.77 14.11 -8.00
N MET A 130 -8.28 15.00 -7.14
CA MET A 130 -8.01 16.40 -7.48
C MET A 130 -6.60 16.61 -8.05
N GLY A 131 -5.61 15.87 -7.55
CA GLY A 131 -4.19 16.06 -7.88
C GLY A 131 -3.53 14.86 -8.56
N GLY A 132 -4.29 13.80 -8.87
CA GLY A 132 -3.78 12.61 -9.57
C GLY A 132 -3.84 12.75 -11.09
N GLY A 133 -2.99 12.01 -11.80
CA GLY A 133 -3.16 11.78 -13.24
C GLY A 133 -4.37 10.89 -13.53
N VAL A 134 -4.76 10.78 -14.82
CA VAL A 134 -5.99 10.07 -15.24
C VAL A 134 -6.11 8.65 -14.69
N LEU A 135 -5.00 7.88 -14.65
CA LEU A 135 -5.01 6.52 -14.12
C LEU A 135 -5.27 6.48 -12.60
N VAL A 136 -4.68 7.43 -11.86
CA VAL A 136 -4.90 7.55 -10.42
C VAL A 136 -6.36 7.93 -10.13
N GLN A 137 -6.89 8.90 -10.86
CA GLN A 137 -8.28 9.34 -10.72
C GLN A 137 -9.25 8.19 -10.99
N ARG A 138 -9.03 7.45 -12.09
CA ARG A 138 -9.83 6.28 -12.44
C ARG A 138 -9.78 5.21 -11.34
N ALA A 139 -8.59 4.84 -10.88
CA ALA A 139 -8.44 3.83 -9.83
C ALA A 139 -9.11 4.26 -8.51
N ALA A 140 -9.01 5.55 -8.15
CA ALA A 140 -9.67 6.10 -6.96
C ALA A 140 -11.20 6.05 -7.07
N LEU A 141 -11.75 6.38 -8.24
CA LEU A 141 -13.19 6.27 -8.50
C LEU A 141 -13.66 4.81 -8.45
N ASP A 142 -12.93 3.89 -9.07
CA ASP A 142 -13.26 2.47 -9.06
C ASP A 142 -13.28 1.90 -7.63
N LEU A 143 -12.31 2.30 -6.79
CA LEU A 143 -12.28 1.93 -5.37
C LEU A 143 -13.45 2.54 -4.60
N THR A 144 -13.73 3.83 -4.82
CA THR A 144 -14.84 4.53 -4.15
C THR A 144 -16.17 3.86 -4.46
N LEU A 145 -16.44 3.56 -5.74
CA LEU A 145 -17.67 2.87 -6.16
C LEU A 145 -17.78 1.45 -5.62
N ALA A 146 -16.65 0.78 -5.38
CA ALA A 146 -16.65 -0.59 -4.87
C ALA A 146 -16.82 -0.65 -3.35
N ALA A 147 -16.11 0.21 -2.62
CA ALA A 147 -15.93 0.10 -1.17
C ALA A 147 -16.78 1.07 -0.36
N LEU A 148 -17.22 2.18 -0.93
CA LEU A 148 -18.00 3.20 -0.23
C LEU A 148 -19.43 3.23 -0.77
N PRO A 149 -20.46 2.99 0.07
CA PRO A 149 -21.85 3.18 -0.34
C PRO A 149 -22.07 4.67 -0.60
N LEU A 150 -22.44 5.01 -1.84
CA LEU A 150 -22.92 6.35 -2.26
C LEU A 150 -24.44 6.45 -2.11
#